data_AF-A0A4R0H351-F1
#
_entry.id   AF-A0A4R0H351-F1
#
_cell.length_a   1.000
_cell.length_b   1.000
_cell.length_c   1.000
_cell.angle_alpha   90.00
_cell.angle_beta   90.00
_cell.angle_gamma   90.00
#
_symmetry.space_group_name_H-M   'P 1'
#
loop_
_entity.id
_entity.type
_entity.pdbx_description
1 polymer ?
#
loop_
_entity_poly.entity_id
_entity_poly.type
_entity_poly.pdbx_seq_one_letter_code
_entity_poly.pdbx_strand_id
1 'polypeptide(L)'
;MLNYTAATGDTSPMLAESEAGCENCKSYAKFVTKANAANGLLKGDYLEKVTDVPELYRGESGRLGGSAAVVVGAYVSRHSKSATPISLKAAKYTREFALSPQGGNWVMYEMELKKQ
;
A
#
# COMPACT_ATOMS: atom_id res chain seq x y z
N MET A 1 -1.03 0.43 -8.28
CA MET A 1 -2.32 0.19 -7.58
C MET A 1 -2.42 1.01 -6.30
N LEU A 2 -1.57 0.78 -5.28
CA LEU A 2 -1.65 1.50 -3.99
C LEU A 2 -1.68 3.04 -4.13
N ASN A 3 -0.76 3.61 -4.91
CA ASN A 3 -0.72 5.05 -5.20
C ASN A 3 -2.01 5.60 -5.83
N TYR A 4 -2.60 4.87 -6.78
CA TYR A 4 -3.87 5.25 -7.40
C TYR A 4 -4.99 5.26 -6.36
N THR A 5 -5.05 4.24 -5.52
CA THR A 5 -6.04 4.14 -4.46
C THR A 5 -5.87 5.25 -3.41
N ALA A 6 -4.66 5.60 -3.01
CA ALA A 6 -4.41 6.74 -2.12
C ALA A 6 -4.80 8.09 -2.75
N ALA A 7 -4.64 8.23 -4.06
CA ALA A 7 -5.00 9.44 -4.79
C ALA A 7 -6.52 9.59 -4.93
N THR A 8 -7.23 8.51 -5.28
CA THR A 8 -8.64 8.55 -5.72
C THR A 8 -9.63 8.08 -4.66
N GLY A 9 -9.19 7.23 -3.72
CA GLY A 9 -10.08 6.48 -2.83
C GLY A 9 -10.72 5.24 -3.48
N ASP A 10 -10.52 5.00 -4.78
CA ASP A 10 -11.03 3.82 -5.46
C ASP A 10 -10.13 2.61 -5.18
N THR A 11 -10.67 1.69 -4.37
CA THR A 11 -10.00 0.47 -3.91
C THR A 11 -10.30 -0.74 -4.78
N SER A 12 -11.29 -0.65 -5.67
CA SER A 12 -11.80 -1.79 -6.44
C SER A 12 -10.71 -2.47 -7.25
N PRO A 13 -9.87 -1.73 -8.00
CA PRO A 13 -8.80 -2.36 -8.78
C PRO A 13 -7.76 -3.05 -7.86
N MET A 14 -7.43 -2.45 -6.71
CA MET A 14 -6.46 -3.02 -5.79
C MET A 14 -6.98 -4.30 -5.14
N LEU A 15 -8.26 -4.31 -4.74
CA LEU A 15 -8.91 -5.47 -4.13
C LEU A 15 -9.15 -6.60 -5.14
N ALA A 16 -9.36 -6.29 -6.43
CA ALA A 16 -9.45 -7.29 -7.49
C ALA A 16 -8.12 -8.04 -7.69
N GLU A 17 -7.00 -7.37 -7.45
CA GLU A 17 -5.64 -7.93 -7.52
C GLU A 17 -5.13 -8.38 -6.13
N SER A 18 -6.03 -8.65 -5.18
CA SER A 18 -5.70 -9.13 -3.84
C SER A 18 -6.53 -10.36 -3.51
N GLU A 19 -5.94 -11.31 -2.80
CA GLU A 19 -6.72 -12.42 -2.25
C GLU A 19 -7.72 -11.93 -1.21
N ALA A 20 -8.84 -12.66 -1.12
CA ALA A 20 -9.82 -12.47 -0.05
C ALA A 20 -9.20 -12.63 1.36
N GLY A 21 -8.04 -13.29 1.50
CA GLY A 21 -7.31 -13.44 2.76
C GLY A 21 -6.32 -12.32 3.09
N CYS A 22 -6.04 -11.37 2.18
CA CYS A 22 -5.04 -10.33 2.44
C CYS A 22 -5.56 -9.26 3.42
N GLU A 23 -5.32 -9.44 4.71
CA GLU A 23 -5.85 -8.55 5.75
C GLU A 23 -5.23 -7.15 5.71
N ASN A 24 -3.93 -7.04 5.42
CA ASN A 24 -3.30 -5.73 5.27
C ASN A 24 -3.76 -5.00 4.01
N CYS A 25 -4.10 -5.72 2.92
CA CYS A 25 -4.75 -5.14 1.75
C CYS A 25 -6.10 -4.52 2.12
N LYS A 26 -6.93 -5.26 2.87
CA LYS A 26 -8.24 -4.76 3.37
C LYS A 26 -8.07 -3.58 4.33
N SER A 27 -7.11 -3.65 5.23
CA SER A 27 -6.81 -2.58 6.19
C SER A 27 -6.45 -1.29 5.47
N TYR A 28 -5.53 -1.39 4.50
CA TYR A 28 -5.16 -0.27 3.64
C TYR A 28 -6.35 0.28 2.86
N ALA A 29 -7.12 -0.60 2.19
CA ALA A 29 -8.32 -0.22 1.44
C ALA A 29 -9.34 0.51 2.31
N LYS A 30 -9.61 0.02 3.53
CA LYS A 30 -10.52 0.68 4.49
C LYS A 30 -10.01 2.06 4.89
N PHE A 31 -8.71 2.23 5.06
CA PHE A 31 -8.12 3.53 5.37
C PHE A 31 -8.31 4.52 4.21
N VAL A 32 -7.87 4.17 3.01
CA VAL A 32 -7.88 5.07 1.84
C VAL A 32 -9.27 5.36 1.28
N THR A 33 -10.24 4.45 1.47
CA THR A 33 -11.66 4.75 1.17
C THR A 33 -12.16 5.93 2.02
N LYS A 34 -11.66 6.06 3.25
CA LYS A 34 -12.02 7.17 4.16
C LYS A 34 -11.13 8.38 3.96
N ALA A 35 -9.82 8.20 3.88
CA ALA A 35 -8.83 9.28 3.82
C ALA A 35 -7.93 9.14 2.57
N ASN A 36 -8.15 10.00 1.58
CA ASN A 36 -7.42 10.02 0.33
C ASN A 36 -7.14 11.46 -0.13
N ALA A 37 -6.44 11.61 -1.24
CA ALA A 37 -6.13 12.94 -1.76
C ALA A 37 -7.35 13.61 -2.41
N ALA A 38 -8.21 12.86 -3.11
CA ALA A 38 -9.40 13.38 -3.76
C ALA A 38 -10.37 14.07 -2.78
N ASN A 39 -10.50 13.57 -1.56
CA ASN A 39 -11.30 14.20 -0.50
C ASN A 39 -10.50 15.18 0.39
N GLY A 40 -9.22 15.40 0.06
CA GLY A 40 -8.34 16.38 0.70
C GLY A 40 -7.83 15.97 2.08
N LEU A 41 -7.97 14.70 2.46
CA LEU A 41 -7.53 14.19 3.76
C LEU A 41 -6.09 13.66 3.74
N LEU A 42 -5.53 13.42 2.55
CA LEU A 42 -4.08 13.27 2.32
C LEU A 42 -3.58 14.46 1.50
N LYS A 43 -2.52 15.13 1.97
CA LYS A 43 -1.90 16.28 1.27
C LYS A 43 -0.38 16.26 1.37
N GLY A 44 0.31 16.54 0.27
CA GLY A 44 1.79 16.49 0.19
C GLY A 44 2.28 15.25 -0.53
N ASP A 45 3.46 14.76 -0.19
CA ASP A 45 4.17 13.69 -0.89
C ASP A 45 3.86 12.29 -0.32
N TYR A 46 2.57 11.95 -0.25
CA TYR A 46 2.09 10.70 0.38
C TYR A 46 2.26 9.44 -0.50
N LEU A 47 2.63 9.60 -1.78
CA LEU A 47 2.77 8.48 -2.70
C LEU A 47 4.07 7.70 -2.44
N GLU A 48 3.96 6.38 -2.48
CA GLU A 48 5.13 5.50 -2.38
C GLU A 48 5.93 5.54 -3.67
N LYS A 49 7.24 5.80 -3.54
CA LYS A 49 8.21 5.73 -4.63
C LYS A 49 9.10 4.52 -4.39
N VAL A 50 8.96 3.49 -5.22
CA VAL A 50 9.86 2.34 -5.20
C VAL A 50 11.24 2.81 -5.68
N THR A 51 12.25 2.60 -4.86
CA THR A 51 13.64 2.95 -5.19
C THR A 51 14.48 1.75 -5.55
N ASP A 52 14.13 0.58 -5.02
CA ASP A 52 14.84 -0.67 -5.28
C ASP A 52 13.93 -1.88 -5.00
N VAL A 53 14.24 -3.02 -5.63
CA VAL A 53 13.56 -4.31 -5.42
C VAL A 53 14.64 -5.38 -5.18
N PRO A 54 15.20 -5.45 -3.96
CA PRO A 54 16.37 -6.26 -3.70
C PRO A 54 16.07 -7.77 -3.69
N GLU A 55 14.82 -8.15 -3.47
CA GLU A 55 14.45 -9.55 -3.25
C GLU A 55 13.16 -9.92 -3.96
N LEU A 56 13.23 -11.00 -4.75
CA LEU A 56 12.09 -11.73 -5.26
C LEU A 56 12.45 -13.22 -5.25
N TYR A 57 11.65 -14.04 -4.57
CA TYR A 57 11.87 -15.48 -4.48
C TYR A 57 10.56 -16.24 -4.65
N ARG A 58 10.68 -17.52 -5.01
CA ARG A 58 9.57 -18.46 -5.04
C ARG A 58 9.68 -19.39 -3.84
N GLY A 59 8.69 -19.35 -2.95
CA GLY A 59 8.60 -20.26 -1.82
C GLY A 59 8.15 -21.66 -2.22
N GLU A 60 8.38 -22.63 -1.34
CA GLU A 60 8.02 -24.05 -1.56
C GLU A 60 6.51 -24.27 -1.77
N SER A 61 5.68 -23.39 -1.22
CA SER A 61 4.22 -23.40 -1.41
C SER A 61 3.78 -22.90 -2.79
N GLY A 62 4.71 -22.52 -3.67
CA GLY A 62 4.44 -21.93 -4.99
C GLY A 62 4.10 -20.44 -4.94
N ARG A 63 3.98 -19.83 -3.75
CA ARG A 63 3.85 -18.38 -3.58
C ARG A 63 5.15 -17.66 -3.93
N LEU A 64 5.05 -16.44 -4.47
CA LEU A 64 6.20 -15.56 -4.63
C LEU A 64 6.29 -14.65 -3.40
N GLY A 65 7.47 -14.55 -2.81
CA GLY A 65 7.78 -13.56 -1.79
C GLY A 65 8.71 -12.51 -2.34
N GLY A 66 8.70 -11.32 -1.75
CA GLY A 66 9.66 -10.30 -2.11
C GLY A 66 9.60 -9.09 -1.21
N SER A 67 10.54 -8.19 -1.44
CA SER A 67 10.58 -6.90 -0.78
C SER A 67 10.97 -5.79 -1.74
N ALA A 68 10.47 -4.59 -1.47
CA ALA A 68 10.83 -3.39 -2.20
C ALA A 68 11.21 -2.28 -1.21
N ALA A 69 12.31 -1.57 -1.48
CA ALA A 69 12.63 -0.35 -0.78
C ALA A 69 11.75 0.78 -1.32
N VAL A 70 11.05 1.47 -0.42
CA VAL A 70 10.14 2.55 -0.79
C VAL A 70 10.43 3.80 0.02
N VAL A 71 10.26 4.95 -0.62
CA VAL A 71 10.32 6.27 0.03
C VAL A 71 8.94 6.90 -0.04
N VAL A 72 8.50 7.44 1.10
CA VAL A 72 7.34 8.31 1.19
C VAL A 72 7.82 9.68 1.63
N GLY A 73 7.40 10.74 0.94
CA GLY A 73 7.79 12.10 1.27
C GLY A 73 7.02 12.64 2.48
N ALA A 74 7.21 13.92 2.79
CA ALA A 74 6.48 14.55 3.87
C ALA A 74 5.03 14.81 3.44
N TYR A 75 4.07 14.44 4.29
CA TYR A 75 2.66 14.64 4.00
C TYR A 75 1.85 14.83 5.28
N VAL A 76 0.64 15.34 5.11
CA VAL A 76 -0.33 15.52 6.18
C VAL A 76 -1.48 14.55 5.94
N SER A 77 -1.88 13.83 6.99
CA SER A 77 -3.07 13.00 7.00
C SER A 77 -4.11 13.53 7.99
N ARG A 78 -5.39 13.27 7.70
CA ARG A 78 -6.52 13.57 8.59
C ARG A 78 -7.51 12.41 8.56
N HIS A 79 -8.10 12.09 9.71
CA HIS A 79 -9.15 11.07 9.77
C HIS A 79 -10.52 11.59 9.25
N SER A 80 -10.75 12.89 9.34
CA SER A 80 -11.93 13.58 8.82
C SER A 80 -11.60 15.05 8.51
N LYS A 81 -12.51 15.79 7.86
CA LYS A 81 -12.26 17.19 7.50
C LYS A 81 -12.03 18.11 8.71
N SER A 82 -12.67 17.79 9.85
CA SER A 82 -12.57 18.53 11.11
C SER A 82 -11.54 17.95 12.09
N ALA A 83 -10.98 16.76 11.80
CA ALA A 83 -9.97 16.16 12.67
C ALA A 83 -8.65 16.95 12.64
N THR A 84 -7.95 16.94 13.78
CA THR A 84 -6.61 17.51 13.90
C THR A 84 -5.68 16.84 12.86
N PRO A 85 -4.93 17.62 12.07
CA PRO A 85 -4.01 17.06 11.08
C PRO A 85 -2.81 16.40 11.75
N ILE A 86 -2.38 15.28 11.18
CA ILE A 86 -1.16 14.58 11.57
C ILE A 86 -0.12 14.84 10.49
N SER A 87 0.97 15.51 10.87
CA SER A 87 2.11 15.74 9.97
C SER A 87 3.08 14.57 10.04
N LEU A 88 3.33 13.93 8.90
CA LEU A 88 4.31 12.86 8.74
C LEU A 88 5.54 13.40 8.01
N LYS A 89 6.72 13.12 8.58
CA LYS A 89 8.00 13.43 7.95
C LYS A 89 8.28 12.41 6.84
N ALA A 90 9.09 12.81 5.86
CA ALA A 90 9.60 11.88 4.87
C ALA A 90 10.35 10.73 5.55
N ALA A 91 10.15 9.51 5.05
CA ALA A 91 10.74 8.30 5.62
C ALA A 91 10.97 7.24 4.54
N LYS A 92 11.91 6.36 4.83
CA LYS A 92 12.18 5.16 4.04
C LYS A 92 11.55 3.95 4.71
N TYR A 93 11.10 3.03 3.90
CA TYR A 93 10.42 1.83 4.34
C TYR A 93 10.84 0.65 3.47
N THR A 94 10.62 -0.54 4.00
CA THR A 94 10.62 -1.78 3.26
C THR A 94 9.17 -2.25 3.12
N ARG A 95 8.72 -2.41 1.88
CA ARG A 95 7.46 -3.05 1.53
C ARG A 95 7.72 -4.54 1.37
N GLU A 96 7.29 -5.34 2.33
CA GLU A 96 7.30 -6.79 2.18
C GLU A 96 5.98 -7.23 1.54
N PHE A 97 6.04 -8.23 0.67
CA PHE A 97 4.86 -8.76 0.02
C PHE A 97 4.98 -10.25 -0.26
N ALA A 98 3.83 -10.90 -0.30
CA ALA A 98 3.68 -12.25 -0.82
C ALA A 98 2.57 -12.25 -1.87
N LEU A 99 2.80 -12.97 -2.96
CA LEU A 99 1.87 -13.14 -4.06
C LEU A 99 1.48 -14.61 -4.17
N SER A 100 0.23 -14.85 -4.52
CA SER A 100 -0.27 -16.19 -4.81
C SER A 100 -0.68 -16.32 -6.28
N PRO A 101 -0.59 -17.53 -6.85
CA PRO A 101 -1.04 -17.77 -8.21
C PRO A 101 -2.57 -17.93 -8.23
N GLN A 102 -3.27 -17.11 -9.01
CA GLN A 102 -4.72 -17.20 -9.20
C GLN A 102 -5.07 -16.97 -10.67
N GLY A 103 -5.71 -17.96 -11.31
CA GLY A 103 -6.19 -17.83 -12.70
C GLY A 103 -5.10 -17.52 -13.74
N GLY A 104 -3.85 -17.92 -13.48
CA GLY A 104 -2.70 -17.60 -14.34
C GLY A 104 -2.01 -16.27 -14.03
N ASN A 105 -2.52 -15.49 -13.07
CA ASN A 105 -1.94 -14.23 -12.60
C ASN A 105 -1.35 -14.37 -11.18
N TRP A 106 -0.58 -13.36 -10.77
CA TRP A 106 -0.09 -13.21 -9.41
C TRP A 106 -0.88 -12.13 -8.69
N VAL A 107 -1.60 -12.51 -7.63
CA VAL A 107 -2.40 -11.59 -6.82
C VAL A 107 -1.76 -11.39 -5.45
N MET A 108 -2.03 -10.25 -4.81
CA MET A 108 -1.49 -9.94 -3.49
C MET A 108 -2.10 -10.84 -2.42
N TYR A 109 -1.27 -11.68 -1.81
CA TYR A 109 -1.66 -12.55 -0.69
C TYR A 109 -1.46 -11.85 0.65
N GLU A 110 -0.34 -11.15 0.82
CA GLU A 110 0.00 -10.43 2.04
C GLU A 110 0.90 -9.24 1.70
N MET A 111 0.79 -8.15 2.47
CA MET A 111 1.72 -7.03 2.33
C MET A 111 1.93 -6.31 3.66
N GLU A 112 3.13 -5.81 3.89
CA GLU A 112 3.44 -5.02 5.09
C GLU A 112 4.35 -3.85 4.73
N LEU A 113 4.17 -2.70 5.39
CA LEU A 113 5.09 -1.56 5.29
C LEU A 113 5.87 -1.44 6.60
N LYS A 114 7.16 -1.74 6.56
CA LYS A 114 8.05 -1.64 7.72
C LYS A 114 8.94 -0.43 7.60
N LYS A 115 9.03 0.37 8.66
CA LYS A 115 9.91 1.54 8.67
C LYS A 115 11.36 1.07 8.80
N GLN A 116 12.25 1.66 8.00
CA GLN A 116 13.70 1.46 8.10
C GLN A 116 14.30 2.26 9.26
#